data_AF-A0A3G2C8C3-F1
#
_entry.id   AF-A0A3G2C8C3-F1
#
_cell.length_a   1.000
_cell.length_b   1.000
_cell.length_c   1.000
_cell.angle_alpha   90.00
_cell.angle_beta   90.00
_cell.angle_gamma   90.00
#
_symmetry.space_group_name_H-M   'P 1'
#
loop_
_entity.id
_entity.type
_entity.pdbx_description
1 polymer ?
#
loop_
_entity_poly.entity_id
_entity_poly.type
_entity_poly.pdbx_seq_one_letter_code
_entity_poly.pdbx_strand_id
1 'polypeptide(L)'
;MRKHGVKSIIFSSSATVYGNPAFVPITEECPKGQCTNPYGWTKSMLEQILTDIQKADPEWNVILLRYFNPIGAHKSGTIGENPNGIPNNLMPYITQVAVGKLKELGVFGDDYDTPDGTGVRDYIHVVDLAKVM
;
A
#
# COMPACT_ATOMS: atom_id res chain seq x y z
N MET A 1 10.33 20.51 6.33
CA MET A 1 10.81 19.79 7.53
C MET A 1 12.12 20.36 8.07
N ARG A 2 13.29 20.08 7.46
CA ARG A 2 14.61 20.58 7.93
C ARG A 2 14.66 22.08 8.26
N LYS A 3 14.27 22.95 7.32
CA LYS A 3 14.26 24.42 7.51
C LYS A 3 13.39 24.89 8.69
N HIS A 4 12.44 24.07 9.12
CA HIS A 4 11.47 24.39 10.18
C HIS A 4 11.68 23.55 11.44
N GLY A 5 12.82 22.86 11.59
CA GLY A 5 13.11 22.06 12.78
C GLY A 5 12.22 20.82 12.97
N VAL A 6 11.41 20.44 11.98
CA VAL A 6 10.56 19.24 12.06
C VAL A 6 11.38 18.02 11.65
N LYS A 7 11.54 17.04 12.56
CA LYS A 7 12.37 15.83 12.38
C LYS A 7 11.62 14.49 12.54
N SER A 8 10.30 14.52 12.67
CA SER A 8 9.48 13.30 12.77
C SER A 8 8.68 13.08 11.50
N ILE A 9 8.74 11.88 10.94
CA ILE A 9 7.98 11.49 9.75
C ILE A 9 7.51 10.04 9.82
N ILE A 10 6.24 9.83 9.51
CA ILE A 10 5.67 8.53 9.18
C ILE A 10 5.53 8.50 7.66
N PHE A 11 6.27 7.60 7.01
CA PHE A 11 6.21 7.41 5.58
C PHE A 11 5.29 6.24 5.23
N SER A 12 4.32 6.54 4.37
CA SER A 12 3.42 5.55 3.78
C SER A 12 4.15 4.80 2.67
N SER A 13 4.82 3.71 3.04
CA SER A 13 5.41 2.74 2.11
C SER A 13 4.38 1.71 1.65
N SER A 14 4.82 0.60 1.06
CA SER A 14 3.95 -0.37 0.39
C SER A 14 4.58 -1.75 0.34
N ALA A 15 3.78 -2.81 0.44
CA ALA A 15 4.23 -4.20 0.25
C ALA A 15 4.89 -4.43 -1.13
N THR A 16 4.65 -3.55 -2.11
CA THR A 16 5.32 -3.60 -3.42
C THR A 16 6.84 -3.48 -3.36
N VAL A 17 7.42 -2.98 -2.26
CA VAL A 17 8.89 -2.94 -2.08
C VAL A 17 9.52 -4.33 -1.98
N TYR A 18 8.71 -5.35 -1.67
CA TYR A 18 9.16 -6.74 -1.62
C TYR A 18 9.21 -7.40 -3.01
N GLY A 19 8.64 -6.79 -4.05
CA GLY A 19 8.64 -7.37 -5.39
C GLY A 19 8.01 -8.76 -5.43
N ASN A 20 8.73 -9.74 -5.98
CA ASN A 20 8.45 -11.15 -5.72
C ASN A 20 9.12 -11.54 -4.39
N PRO A 21 8.35 -11.74 -3.30
CA PRO A 21 8.90 -11.89 -1.96
C PRO A 21 9.71 -13.18 -1.81
N ALA A 22 10.73 -13.15 -0.97
CA ALA A 22 11.56 -14.32 -0.69
C ALA A 22 10.80 -15.42 0.08
N PHE A 23 9.82 -15.03 0.89
CA PHE A 23 8.94 -15.94 1.63
C PHE A 23 7.59 -15.28 1.96
N VAL A 24 6.58 -16.11 2.21
CA VAL A 24 5.22 -15.72 2.62
C VAL A 24 4.83 -16.62 3.81
N PRO A 25 4.26 -16.08 4.92
CA PRO A 25 3.88 -14.68 5.14
C PRO A 25 5.09 -13.74 5.24
N ILE A 26 4.93 -12.53 4.71
CA ILE A 26 6.00 -11.53 4.65
C ILE A 26 6.12 -10.84 6.01
N THR A 27 7.32 -10.83 6.57
CA THR A 27 7.69 -10.04 7.75
C THR A 27 8.66 -8.93 7.34
N GLU A 28 9.00 -8.01 8.25
CA GLU A 28 9.98 -6.95 8.01
C GLU A 28 11.40 -7.49 7.79
N GLU A 29 11.69 -8.70 8.27
CA GLU A 29 12.93 -9.45 8.00
C GLU A 29 13.01 -9.95 6.55
N CYS A 30 11.89 -9.94 5.80
CA CYS A 30 11.94 -10.22 4.38
C CYS A 30 12.75 -9.11 3.69
N PRO A 31 13.80 -9.46 2.94
CA PRO A 31 14.56 -8.45 2.22
C PRO A 31 13.66 -7.76 1.20
N LYS A 32 13.94 -6.48 0.94
CA LYS A 32 13.36 -5.79 -0.22
C LYS A 32 13.74 -6.57 -1.49
N GLY A 33 12.77 -6.80 -2.36
CA GLY A 33 12.98 -7.48 -3.63
C GLY A 33 13.13 -6.51 -4.79
N GLN A 34 13.21 -7.06 -6.00
CA GLN A 34 13.17 -6.28 -7.22
C GLN A 34 11.75 -5.75 -7.44
N CYS A 35 11.58 -4.43 -7.38
CA CYS A 35 10.29 -3.80 -7.65
C CYS A 35 9.88 -4.05 -9.12
N THR A 36 8.63 -4.46 -9.33
CA THR A 36 8.12 -4.86 -10.66
C THR A 36 7.49 -3.71 -11.45
N ASN A 37 7.37 -2.52 -10.84
CA ASN A 37 6.76 -1.36 -11.46
C ASN A 37 7.34 -0.05 -10.89
N PRO A 38 7.18 1.09 -11.60
CA PRO A 38 7.68 2.38 -11.14
C PRO A 38 7.13 2.81 -9.77
N TYR A 39 5.86 2.53 -9.47
CA TYR A 39 5.28 2.86 -8.16
C TYR A 39 6.05 2.17 -7.01
N GLY A 40 6.32 0.86 -7.12
CA GLY A 40 7.13 0.13 -6.14
C GLY A 40 8.54 0.70 -6.01
N TRP A 41 9.17 1.05 -7.14
CA TRP A 41 10.49 1.68 -7.15
C TRP A 41 10.52 3.01 -6.40
N THR A 42 9.52 3.88 -6.59
CA THR A 42 9.46 5.16 -5.86
C THR A 42 9.41 4.93 -4.34
N LYS A 43 8.66 3.93 -3.87
CA LYS A 43 8.59 3.60 -2.45
C LYS A 43 9.92 3.08 -1.92
N SER A 44 10.54 2.12 -2.64
CA SER A 44 11.83 1.55 -2.22
C SER A 44 12.96 2.59 -2.17
N MET A 45 12.99 3.52 -3.14
CA MET A 45 13.96 4.61 -3.18
C MET A 45 13.72 5.62 -2.04
N LEU A 46 12.46 5.98 -1.75
CA LEU A 46 12.14 6.90 -0.66
C LEU A 46 12.45 6.29 0.71
N GLU A 47 12.24 4.99 0.92
CA GLU A 47 12.71 4.31 2.14
C GLU A 47 14.22 4.42 2.31
N GLN A 48 14.98 4.25 1.22
CA GLN A 48 16.44 4.40 1.24
C GLN A 48 16.84 5.84 1.63
N ILE A 49 16.26 6.83 0.97
CA ILE A 49 16.53 8.26 1.25
C ILE A 49 16.22 8.59 2.71
N LEU A 50 15.07 8.16 3.24
CA LEU A 50 14.68 8.44 4.62
C LEU A 50 15.58 7.72 5.63
N THR A 51 16.00 6.50 5.33
CA THR A 51 16.96 5.75 6.15
C THR A 51 18.32 6.46 6.16
N ASP A 52 18.79 6.96 5.02
CA ASP A 52 20.06 7.66 4.93
C ASP A 52 20.02 9.03 5.62
N ILE A 53 18.87 9.72 5.60
CA ILE A 53 18.66 10.93 6.40
C ILE A 53 18.80 10.63 7.89
N GLN A 54 18.16 9.57 8.39
CA GLN A 54 18.23 9.21 9.81
C GLN A 54 19.63 8.76 10.23
N LYS A 55 20.35 8.04 9.36
CA LYS A 55 21.76 7.69 9.59
C LYS A 55 22.66 8.92 9.67
N ALA A 56 22.42 9.92 8.82
CA ALA A 56 23.22 11.15 8.78
C ALA A 56 22.89 12.12 9.93
N ASP A 57 21.66 12.12 10.43
CA ASP A 57 21.18 12.95 11.53
C ASP A 57 20.26 12.11 12.44
N PRO A 58 20.83 11.47 13.49
CA PRO A 58 20.10 10.57 14.37
C PRO A 58 18.95 11.20 15.16
N GLU A 59 18.82 12.53 15.17
CA GLU A 59 17.68 13.22 15.77
C GLU A 59 16.39 13.05 14.95
N TRP A 60 16.47 12.50 13.72
CA TRP A 60 15.30 12.14 12.93
C TRP A 60 14.59 10.91 13.48
N ASN A 61 13.29 11.04 13.67
CA ASN A 61 12.39 9.92 13.90
C ASN A 61 11.70 9.55 12.58
N VAL A 62 12.09 8.41 12.01
CA VAL A 62 11.58 7.91 10.73
C VAL A 62 10.87 6.58 10.95
N ILE A 63 9.59 6.54 10.63
CA ILE A 63 8.79 5.31 10.64
C ILE A 63 8.43 4.98 9.19
N LEU A 64 8.76 3.78 8.73
CA LEU A 64 8.46 3.28 7.38
C LEU A 64 7.33 2.25 7.48
N LEU A 65 6.08 2.66 7.26
CA LEU A 65 4.96 1.73 7.33
C LEU A 65 4.65 1.15 5.94
N ARG A 66 4.87 -0.15 5.76
CA ARG A 66 4.62 -0.86 4.50
C ARG A 66 3.20 -1.42 4.48
N TYR A 67 2.25 -0.66 3.95
CA TYR A 67 0.86 -1.12 3.87
C TYR A 67 0.69 -2.21 2.81
N PHE A 68 -0.23 -3.13 3.07
CA PHE A 68 -0.72 -4.09 2.08
C PHE A 68 -1.89 -3.45 1.31
N ASN A 69 -3.09 -4.05 1.32
CA ASN A 69 -4.22 -3.56 0.55
C ASN A 69 -5.33 -3.03 1.47
N PRO A 70 -5.29 -1.74 1.87
CA PRO A 70 -6.36 -1.16 2.67
C PRO A 70 -7.68 -1.10 1.89
N ILE A 71 -8.77 -1.51 2.52
CA ILE A 71 -10.13 -1.50 1.97
C ILE A 71 -11.16 -1.07 3.02
N GLY A 72 -12.38 -0.77 2.57
CA GLY A 72 -13.51 -0.46 3.44
C GLY A 72 -13.77 1.03 3.62
N ALA A 73 -14.54 1.37 4.64
CA ALA A 73 -15.01 2.72 4.92
C ALA A 73 -15.21 2.91 6.42
N HIS A 74 -15.41 4.15 6.87
CA HIS A 74 -15.79 4.36 8.25
C HIS A 74 -17.20 3.83 8.51
N LYS A 75 -17.44 3.26 9.70
CA LYS A 75 -18.71 2.62 10.07
C LYS A 75 -19.95 3.53 9.99
N SER A 76 -19.76 4.86 9.99
CA SER A 76 -20.86 5.82 9.79
C SER A 76 -21.42 5.84 8.37
N GLY A 77 -20.67 5.32 7.39
CA GLY A 77 -21.01 5.43 5.96
C GLY A 77 -20.84 6.83 5.37
N THR A 78 -20.32 7.80 6.14
CA THR A 78 -20.18 9.20 5.69
C THR A 78 -18.84 9.52 5.05
N ILE A 79 -17.84 8.66 5.24
CA ILE A 79 -16.52 8.77 4.60
C ILE A 79 -16.05 7.38 4.16
N GLY A 80 -15.44 7.33 2.98
CA GLY A 80 -14.95 6.11 2.35
C GLY A 80 -14.13 6.43 1.09
N GLU A 81 -13.68 5.40 0.39
CA GLU A 81 -12.88 5.57 -0.82
C GLU A 81 -13.73 6.12 -1.98
N ASN A 82 -13.34 7.28 -2.51
CA ASN A 82 -14.03 7.94 -3.63
C ASN A 82 -12.99 8.54 -4.60
N PRO A 83 -12.34 7.72 -5.44
CA PRO A 83 -11.32 8.18 -6.36
C PRO A 83 -11.94 9.00 -7.51
N ASN A 84 -11.14 9.90 -8.09
CA ASN A 84 -11.54 10.62 -9.29
C ASN A 84 -11.49 9.69 -10.52
N GLY A 85 -12.53 9.72 -11.36
CA GLY A 85 -12.60 8.91 -12.58
C GLY A 85 -12.89 7.43 -12.31
N ILE A 86 -12.44 6.56 -13.23
CA ILE A 86 -12.58 5.11 -13.08
C ILE A 86 -11.57 4.64 -12.03
N PRO A 87 -12.00 3.90 -10.99
CA PRO A 87 -11.08 3.41 -9.97
C PRO A 87 -10.00 2.49 -10.55
N ASN A 88 -8.78 2.58 -10.03
CA ASN A 88 -7.70 1.64 -10.37
C ASN A 88 -7.61 0.47 -9.38
N ASN A 89 -8.15 0.65 -8.16
CA ASN A 89 -8.12 -0.35 -7.09
C ASN A 89 -9.36 -1.23 -7.14
N LEU A 90 -9.21 -2.49 -6.71
CA LEU A 90 -10.25 -3.51 -6.81
C LEU A 90 -11.54 -3.13 -6.06
N MET A 91 -11.44 -2.82 -4.76
CA MET A 91 -12.60 -2.57 -3.91
C MET A 91 -13.49 -1.40 -4.39
N PRO A 92 -12.97 -0.19 -4.70
CA PRO A 92 -13.81 0.90 -5.19
C PRO A 92 -14.40 0.61 -6.58
N TYR A 93 -13.75 -0.22 -7.40
CA TYR A 93 -14.33 -0.68 -8.67
C TYR A 93 -15.53 -1.62 -8.41
N ILE A 94 -15.34 -2.63 -7.55
CA ILE A 94 -16.41 -3.57 -7.15
C ILE A 94 -17.62 -2.80 -6.61
N THR A 95 -17.42 -1.81 -5.73
CA THR A 95 -18.54 -1.05 -5.17
C THR A 95 -19.25 -0.22 -6.23
N GLN A 96 -18.54 0.37 -7.19
CA GLN A 96 -19.15 1.09 -8.31
C GLN A 96 -19.97 0.18 -9.22
N VAL A 97 -19.53 -1.06 -9.46
CA VAL A 97 -20.34 -2.07 -10.17
C VAL A 97 -21.57 -2.45 -9.35
N ALA A 98 -21.41 -2.70 -8.05
CA ALA A 98 -22.51 -3.08 -7.16
C ALA A 98 -23.62 -2.03 -7.08
N VAL A 99 -23.28 -0.74 -7.19
CA VAL A 99 -24.27 0.37 -7.24
C VAL A 99 -24.69 0.75 -8.66
N GLY A 100 -24.29 -0.03 -9.68
CA GLY A 100 -24.71 0.17 -11.08
C GLY A 100 -24.04 1.34 -11.81
N LYS A 101 -22.98 1.95 -11.26
CA LYS A 101 -22.22 3.01 -11.93
C LYS A 101 -21.29 2.46 -13.03
N LEU A 102 -20.80 1.24 -12.85
CA LEU A 102 -19.98 0.51 -13.82
C LEU A 102 -20.69 -0.79 -14.19
N LYS A 103 -20.49 -1.25 -15.43
CA LYS A 103 -21.23 -2.40 -15.98
C LYS A 103 -20.77 -3.75 -15.40
N GLU A 104 -19.46 -3.95 -15.34
CA GLU A 104 -18.83 -5.21 -14.96
C GLU A 104 -17.44 -4.95 -14.36
N LEU A 105 -16.95 -5.91 -13.57
CA LEU A 105 -15.61 -5.88 -13.02
C LEU A 105 -14.63 -6.52 -14.01
N GLY A 106 -13.51 -5.85 -14.28
CA GLY A 106 -12.37 -6.49 -14.94
C GLY A 106 -11.53 -7.28 -13.93
N VAL A 107 -11.39 -8.59 -14.14
CA VAL A 107 -10.45 -9.45 -13.39
C VAL A 107 -9.17 -9.55 -14.22
N PHE A 108 -8.06 -9.04 -13.70
CA PHE A 108 -6.80 -8.98 -14.42
C PHE A 108 -5.92 -10.19 -14.12
N GLY A 109 -6.06 -11.23 -14.94
CA GLY A 109 -5.29 -12.48 -14.88
C GLY A 109 -6.03 -13.61 -14.15
N ASP A 110 -5.97 -14.80 -14.73
CA ASP A 110 -6.57 -16.05 -14.26
C ASP A 110 -5.61 -17.24 -14.37
N ASP A 111 -4.32 -16.98 -14.57
CA ASP A 111 -3.24 -17.95 -14.78
C ASP A 111 -2.08 -17.81 -13.78
N TYR A 112 -2.28 -17.11 -12.66
CA TYR A 112 -1.30 -17.05 -11.58
C TYR A 112 -1.17 -18.39 -10.86
N ASP A 113 0.02 -18.70 -10.34
CA ASP A 113 0.27 -19.87 -9.48
C ASP A 113 -0.37 -19.69 -8.08
N THR A 114 -1.70 -19.81 -8.04
CA THR A 114 -2.58 -19.56 -6.90
C THR A 114 -3.78 -20.51 -6.97
N PRO A 115 -4.52 -20.73 -5.86
CA PRO A 115 -5.57 -21.76 -5.82
C PRO A 115 -6.67 -21.65 -6.89
N ASP A 116 -6.99 -20.43 -7.34
CA ASP A 116 -8.04 -20.16 -8.35
C ASP A 116 -7.53 -19.43 -9.61
N GLY A 117 -6.21 -19.28 -9.74
CA GLY A 117 -5.58 -18.57 -10.86
C GLY A 117 -5.55 -17.04 -10.74
N THR A 118 -6.20 -16.44 -9.74
CA THR A 118 -6.29 -14.99 -9.58
C THR A 118 -5.32 -14.42 -8.55
N GLY A 119 -5.11 -13.10 -8.57
CA GLY A 119 -4.18 -12.44 -7.65
C GLY A 119 -4.62 -12.48 -6.17
N VAL A 120 -3.88 -13.20 -5.32
CA VAL A 120 -4.08 -13.22 -3.86
C VAL A 120 -3.46 -12.00 -3.19
N ARG A 121 -4.19 -11.35 -2.26
CA ARG A 121 -3.74 -10.14 -1.53
C ARG A 121 -4.15 -10.21 -0.06
N ASP A 122 -3.37 -9.55 0.80
CA ASP A 122 -3.73 -9.30 2.20
C ASP A 122 -4.53 -8.00 2.30
N TYR A 123 -5.83 -8.14 2.59
CA TYR A 123 -6.75 -7.02 2.73
C TYR A 123 -6.90 -6.61 4.20
N ILE A 124 -6.60 -5.35 4.48
CA ILE A 124 -6.73 -4.76 5.81
C ILE A 124 -7.84 -3.71 5.83
N HIS A 125 -8.64 -3.66 6.89
CA HIS A 125 -9.66 -2.62 7.00
C HIS A 125 -9.01 -1.24 7.20
N VAL A 126 -9.41 -0.24 6.42
CA VAL A 126 -8.79 1.11 6.42
C VAL A 126 -8.82 1.78 7.79
N VAL A 127 -9.87 1.53 8.59
CA VAL A 127 -9.97 2.04 9.96
C VAL A 127 -8.95 1.37 10.89
N ASP A 128 -8.60 0.10 10.68
CA ASP A 128 -7.57 -0.56 11.49
C ASP A 128 -6.18 -0.05 11.11
N LEU A 129 -5.94 0.18 9.82
CA LEU A 129 -4.73 0.86 9.36
C LEU A 129 -4.60 2.27 9.96
N ALA A 130 -5.70 3.04 10.01
CA ALA A 130 -5.70 4.39 10.55
C ALA A 130 -5.42 4.46 12.07
N LYS A 131 -5.70 3.39 12.82
CA LYS A 131 -5.45 3.35 14.29
C LYS A 131 -3.97 3.22 14.65
N VAL A 132 -3.13 2.77 13.71
CA VAL A 132 -1.69 2.53 13.94
C VAL A 132 -0.80 3.63 13.35
N MET A 133 -1.41 4.64 12.72
CA MET A 133 -0.77 5.88 12.25
C MET A 133 -0.75 6.93 13.36
#